data_AF-A0AAD1YTJ8-F1
#
_entry.id   AF-A0AAD1YTJ8-F1
#
_cell.length_a   1.000
_cell.length_b   1.000
_cell.length_c   1.000
_cell.angle_alpha   90.00
_cell.angle_beta   90.00
_cell.angle_gamma   90.00
#
_symmetry.space_group_name_H-M   'P 1'
#
loop_
_entity.id
_entity.type
_entity.pdbx_description
1 polymer ?
#
loop_
_entity_poly.entity_id
_entity_poly.type
_entity_poly.pdbx_seq_one_letter_code
_entity_poly.pdbx_strand_id
1 'polypeptide(L)'
;MGEASMENPNLDKKLTYSDEVPDMIFGFLEEDEFSVSSFESNVETIDEEDEEENTSKSEESKAFWESQEELLQATLYRTTALESKIRQATKDALRELESVGVSCSCRKMIAGGCRSCRQKEIRDHLQTAGFNCVICKSKWRSSLEIPAGEHIYLEVQNPSKKEEVKVIIELNFRAEFQISRSSEEYNRLIKRLPEIFVGKIERLRSLIKILCSASKKCMKERKMHMAPWRKHKYMQAKWLGTPQVEAAAAPATLTLDPGLQRLRKPSASMLTFDLFENIAGLHSNAIKVI
;
A
#
# COMPACT_ATOMS: atom_id res chain seq x y z
N MET A 1 56.93 71.28 -10.89
CA MET A 1 56.31 71.18 -12.22
C MET A 1 55.16 70.19 -12.11
N GLY A 2 53.93 70.64 -12.39
CA GLY A 2 52.69 69.85 -12.66
C GLY A 2 52.23 68.91 -11.55
N GLU A 3 51.17 69.22 -10.78
CA GLU A 3 49.75 68.89 -11.08
C GLU A 3 49.46 67.37 -11.01
N ALA A 4 48.41 66.84 -10.39
CA ALA A 4 47.32 67.37 -9.56
C ALA A 4 46.56 66.16 -8.95
N SER A 5 45.87 66.40 -7.82
CA SER A 5 44.56 65.81 -7.44
C SER A 5 44.47 64.32 -7.07
N MET A 6 43.64 63.86 -6.13
CA MET A 6 42.80 64.39 -5.04
C MET A 6 42.34 63.11 -4.30
N GLU A 7 42.64 62.98 -3.00
CA GLU A 7 41.64 62.89 -1.92
C GLU A 7 41.04 61.48 -1.66
N ASN A 8 41.56 60.84 -0.59
CA ASN A 8 40.88 60.34 0.64
C ASN A 8 39.33 60.26 0.69
N PRO A 9 38.70 59.56 1.68
CA PRO A 9 39.14 58.44 2.52
C PRO A 9 38.04 57.36 2.79
N ASN A 10 38.49 56.25 3.40
CA ASN A 10 37.89 55.45 4.48
C ASN A 10 36.39 55.65 4.87
N LEU A 11 35.61 54.57 4.94
CA LEU A 11 34.66 54.37 6.06
C LEU A 11 34.18 52.91 6.22
N ASP A 12 34.35 52.40 7.44
CA ASP A 12 33.60 51.30 8.04
C ASP A 12 32.08 51.42 7.84
N LYS A 13 31.38 50.28 7.68
CA LYS A 13 30.24 49.86 8.53
C LYS A 13 29.50 48.61 7.99
N LYS A 14 29.18 47.74 8.96
CA LYS A 14 28.19 46.64 8.93
C LYS A 14 26.91 47.00 8.15
N LEU A 15 26.34 46.03 7.44
CA LEU A 15 24.88 45.94 7.28
C LEU A 15 24.40 44.49 7.32
N THR A 16 23.64 44.21 8.38
CA THR A 16 22.66 43.13 8.50
C THR A 16 21.52 43.36 7.51
N TYR A 17 21.03 42.32 6.84
CA TYR A 17 19.77 42.37 6.08
C TYR A 17 18.90 41.17 6.46
N SER A 18 17.73 41.48 7.01
CA SER A 18 16.67 40.55 7.37
C SER A 18 15.66 40.43 6.22
N ASP A 19 14.99 39.27 6.19
CA ASP A 19 13.66 38.94 5.67
C ASP A 19 13.23 39.40 4.26
N GLU A 20 12.78 38.44 3.46
CA GLU A 20 11.39 38.39 2.93
C GLU A 20 11.25 37.16 2.01
N VAL A 21 10.41 36.20 2.43
CA VAL A 21 9.98 35.06 1.59
C VAL A 21 8.65 35.49 0.96
N PRO A 22 8.52 35.59 -0.38
CA PRO A 22 7.25 35.98 -0.95
C PRO A 22 6.25 34.84 -0.88
N ASP A 23 5.13 35.10 -0.20
CA ASP A 23 3.87 34.37 -0.26
C ASP A 23 3.39 34.27 -1.71
N MET A 24 3.56 33.09 -2.33
CA MET A 24 2.90 32.80 -3.60
C MET A 24 1.49 32.27 -3.33
N ILE A 25 0.54 33.19 -3.50
CA ILE A 25 -0.90 33.00 -3.50
C ILE A 25 -1.28 31.94 -4.55
N PHE A 26 -1.85 30.82 -4.10
CA PHE A 26 -2.39 29.78 -4.97
C PHE A 26 -3.72 30.22 -5.58
N GLY A 27 -3.71 30.42 -6.91
CA GLY A 27 -4.91 30.63 -7.72
C GLY A 27 -5.82 29.41 -7.71
N PHE A 28 -7.07 29.66 -7.31
CA PHE A 28 -8.23 28.80 -7.41
C PHE A 28 -8.47 28.42 -8.89
N LEU A 29 -8.40 27.14 -9.24
CA LEU A 29 -8.79 26.67 -10.57
C LEU A 29 -10.18 26.01 -10.46
N GLU A 30 -11.12 26.63 -11.18
CA GLU A 30 -12.51 26.22 -11.34
C GLU A 30 -12.65 24.83 -11.96
N GLU A 31 -13.75 24.18 -11.59
CA GLU A 31 -14.17 22.84 -11.98
C GLU A 31 -14.67 22.85 -13.42
N ASP A 32 -14.01 22.09 -14.31
CA ASP A 32 -14.60 21.69 -15.59
C ASP A 32 -14.80 20.17 -15.62
N GLU A 33 -16.05 19.79 -15.84
CA GLU A 33 -16.56 18.42 -16.01
C GLU A 33 -15.84 17.69 -17.15
N PHE A 34 -15.00 16.70 -16.81
CA PHE A 34 -14.59 15.69 -17.78
C PHE A 34 -15.49 14.45 -17.66
N SER A 35 -16.47 14.36 -18.54
CA SER A 35 -17.19 13.13 -18.86
C SER A 35 -16.22 12.08 -19.42
N VAL A 36 -15.98 11.01 -18.67
CA VAL A 36 -15.23 9.85 -19.16
C VAL A 36 -16.20 8.86 -19.82
N SER A 37 -16.21 8.86 -21.15
CA SER A 37 -16.92 7.87 -21.95
C SER A 37 -16.25 6.50 -21.85
N SER A 38 -17.11 5.48 -21.85
CA SER A 38 -16.81 4.06 -21.86
C SER A 38 -15.91 3.70 -23.06
N PHE A 39 -14.81 2.98 -22.83
CA PHE A 39 -14.11 2.29 -23.92
C PHE A 39 -14.12 0.79 -23.65
N GLU A 40 -14.87 0.08 -24.48
CA GLU A 40 -14.96 -1.37 -24.52
C GLU A 40 -13.65 -2.00 -24.97
N SER A 41 -13.43 -3.22 -24.47
CA SER A 41 -12.29 -4.06 -24.81
C SER A 41 -12.45 -4.66 -26.21
N ASN A 42 -11.49 -4.41 -27.10
CA ASN A 42 -11.22 -5.31 -28.22
C ASN A 42 -9.89 -6.02 -28.01
N VAL A 43 -9.96 -7.34 -28.16
CA VAL A 43 -8.84 -8.27 -28.25
C VAL A 43 -8.39 -8.30 -29.70
N GLU A 44 -7.11 -8.05 -29.98
CA GLU A 44 -6.50 -8.45 -31.24
C GLU A 44 -5.16 -9.11 -30.94
N THR A 45 -5.08 -10.37 -31.36
CA THR A 45 -3.90 -11.20 -31.40
C THR A 45 -3.24 -10.94 -32.75
N ILE A 46 -2.06 -10.32 -32.77
CA ILE A 46 -1.19 -10.30 -33.94
C ILE A 46 0.24 -10.56 -33.46
N ASP A 47 0.73 -11.76 -33.77
CA ASP A 47 2.16 -12.10 -33.83
C ASP A 47 2.71 -11.50 -35.13
N GLU A 48 3.59 -10.51 -35.05
CA GLU A 48 4.56 -10.21 -36.10
C GLU A 48 5.91 -9.88 -35.44
N GLU A 49 6.93 -10.63 -35.85
CA GLU A 49 8.33 -10.44 -35.53
C GLU A 49 8.87 -9.26 -36.36
N ASP A 50 9.15 -8.13 -35.72
CA ASP A 50 9.91 -7.04 -36.34
C ASP A 50 11.21 -6.79 -35.56
N GLU A 51 12.31 -7.31 -36.12
CA GLU A 51 13.66 -6.83 -35.85
C GLU A 51 13.99 -5.72 -36.85
N GLU A 52 13.75 -4.45 -36.49
CA GLU A 52 14.50 -3.29 -37.00
C GLU A 52 14.30 -2.05 -36.08
N GLU A 53 15.39 -1.28 -35.90
CA GLU A 53 15.59 -0.09 -35.04
C GLU A 53 15.85 -0.27 -33.53
N ASN A 54 17.15 -0.28 -33.16
CA ASN A 54 17.62 -0.36 -31.77
C ASN A 54 17.79 1.02 -31.07
N THR A 55 17.58 2.13 -31.79
CA THR A 55 17.74 3.50 -31.23
C THR A 55 16.42 4.08 -30.74
N SER A 56 15.35 3.98 -31.54
CA SER A 56 14.00 4.48 -31.20
C SER A 56 13.41 3.78 -29.97
N LYS A 57 13.59 2.45 -29.86
CA LYS A 57 13.16 1.66 -28.69
C LYS A 57 13.83 2.05 -27.38
N SER A 58 15.08 2.52 -27.44
CA SER A 58 15.83 2.97 -26.26
C SER A 58 15.35 4.34 -25.77
N GLU A 59 15.12 5.27 -26.70
CA GLU A 59 14.60 6.61 -26.39
C GLU A 59 13.17 6.56 -25.83
N GLU A 60 12.28 5.76 -26.45
CA GLU A 60 10.94 5.51 -25.92
C GLU A 60 10.97 4.85 -24.53
N SER A 61 11.94 3.97 -24.28
CA SER A 61 12.08 3.38 -22.95
C SER A 61 12.49 4.41 -21.91
N LYS A 62 13.46 5.25 -22.23
CA LYS A 62 13.90 6.35 -21.37
C LYS A 62 12.76 7.33 -21.07
N ALA A 63 12.04 7.78 -22.10
CA ALA A 63 10.92 8.70 -21.97
C ALA A 63 9.79 8.12 -21.09
N PHE A 64 9.50 6.82 -21.23
CA PHE A 64 8.56 6.14 -20.34
C PHE A 64 9.02 6.21 -18.88
N TRP A 65 10.28 5.87 -18.59
CA TRP A 65 10.77 5.81 -17.21
C TRP A 65 10.79 7.20 -16.57
N GLU A 66 11.16 8.23 -17.31
CA GLU A 66 11.07 9.63 -16.89
C GLU A 66 9.62 10.03 -16.58
N SER A 67 8.67 9.71 -17.47
CA SER A 67 7.24 9.96 -17.24
C SER A 67 6.69 9.23 -16.02
N GLN A 68 7.04 7.95 -15.81
CA GLN A 68 6.61 7.22 -14.61
C GLN A 68 7.18 7.81 -13.33
N GLU A 69 8.43 8.28 -13.39
CA GLU A 69 9.11 8.91 -12.26
C GLU A 69 8.46 10.24 -11.88
N GLU A 70 8.14 11.08 -12.87
CA GLU A 70 7.42 12.35 -12.68
C GLU A 70 6.01 12.12 -12.13
N LEU A 71 5.24 11.22 -12.75
CA LEU A 71 3.89 10.84 -12.28
C LEU A 71 3.92 10.33 -10.84
N LEU A 72 4.93 9.52 -10.50
CA LEU A 72 5.11 9.02 -9.14
C LEU A 72 5.36 10.17 -8.16
N GLN A 73 6.29 11.07 -8.47
CA GLN A 73 6.60 12.22 -7.61
C GLN A 73 5.38 13.12 -7.44
N ALA A 74 4.74 13.53 -8.52
CA ALA A 74 3.54 14.37 -8.49
C ALA A 74 2.42 13.73 -7.63
N THR A 75 2.24 12.41 -7.76
CA THR A 75 1.26 11.69 -6.95
C THR A 75 1.63 11.63 -5.47
N LEU A 76 2.91 11.40 -5.14
CA LEU A 76 3.39 11.31 -3.75
C LEU A 76 3.35 12.66 -3.01
N TYR A 77 3.65 13.78 -3.68
CA TYR A 77 3.66 15.11 -3.07
C TYR A 77 2.26 15.67 -2.81
N ARG A 78 1.24 15.20 -3.53
CA ARG A 78 -0.15 15.65 -3.38
C ARG A 78 -0.77 15.11 -2.09
N THR A 79 -0.35 15.64 -0.93
CA THR A 79 -0.81 15.22 0.40
C THR A 79 -1.64 16.26 1.12
N THR A 80 -2.65 15.83 1.88
CA THR A 80 -3.50 16.73 2.68
C THR A 80 -2.99 16.88 4.10
N ALA A 81 -3.37 17.96 4.79
CA ALA A 81 -3.01 18.17 6.19
C ALA A 81 -3.45 17.01 7.11
N LEU A 82 -4.59 16.38 6.83
CA LEU A 82 -5.07 15.20 7.57
C LEU A 82 -4.12 14.01 7.39
N GLU A 83 -3.74 13.71 6.15
CA GLU A 83 -2.80 12.61 5.87
C GLU A 83 -1.43 12.85 6.50
N SER A 84 -0.95 14.09 6.53
CA SER A 84 0.31 14.44 7.18
C SER A 84 0.25 14.22 8.69
N LYS A 85 -0.85 14.60 9.36
CA LYS A 85 -1.06 14.34 10.79
C LYS A 85 -1.12 12.84 11.07
N ILE A 86 -1.90 12.07 10.29
CA ILE A 86 -1.99 10.61 10.43
C ILE A 86 -0.62 9.96 10.20
N ARG A 87 0.13 10.41 9.19
CA ARG A 87 1.48 9.90 8.89
C ARG A 87 2.43 10.15 10.06
N GLN A 88 2.39 11.33 10.66
CA GLN A 88 3.23 11.64 11.82
C GLN A 88 2.86 10.75 13.01
N ALA A 89 1.57 10.67 13.36
CA ALA A 89 1.11 9.82 14.45
C ALA A 89 1.45 8.34 14.23
N THR A 90 1.34 7.85 12.99
CA THR A 90 1.75 6.47 12.63
C THR A 90 3.25 6.27 12.84
N LYS A 91 4.09 7.23 12.42
CA LYS A 91 5.55 7.15 12.64
C LYS A 91 5.89 7.21 14.13
N ASP A 92 5.17 8.00 14.92
CA ASP A 92 5.38 8.11 16.35
C ASP A 92 5.05 6.79 17.05
N ALA A 93 3.90 6.21 16.74
CA ALA A 93 3.49 4.89 17.22
C ALA A 93 4.53 3.81 16.88
N LEU A 94 5.09 3.84 15.67
CA LEU A 94 6.12 2.88 15.26
C LEU A 94 7.42 3.01 16.05
N ARG A 95 7.90 4.24 16.29
CA ARG A 95 9.11 4.48 17.09
C ARG A 95 8.94 4.04 18.54
N GLU A 96 7.76 4.25 19.10
CA GLU A 96 7.43 3.80 20.45
C GLU A 96 7.41 2.27 20.53
N LEU A 97 6.79 1.60 19.56
CA LEU A 97 6.75 0.14 19.50
C LEU A 97 8.13 -0.50 19.30
N GLU A 98 9.02 0.18 18.57
CA GLU A 98 10.41 -0.25 18.42
C GLU A 98 11.23 -0.09 19.71
N SER A 99 10.86 0.88 20.54
CA SER A 99 11.55 1.16 21.81
C SER A 99 11.08 0.27 22.96
N VAL A 100 9.75 0.13 23.12
CA VAL A 100 9.12 -0.65 24.22
C VAL A 100 9.00 -2.13 23.86
N GLY A 101 8.93 -2.44 22.56
CA GLY A 101 8.59 -3.76 22.07
C GLY A 101 7.09 -4.06 22.20
N VAL A 102 6.62 -5.06 21.46
CA VAL A 102 5.25 -5.57 21.59
C VAL A 102 5.28 -6.82 22.44
N SER A 103 4.78 -6.73 23.67
CA SER A 103 4.55 -7.91 24.51
C SER A 103 3.31 -8.66 23.99
N CYS A 104 3.51 -9.72 23.21
CA CYS A 104 2.42 -10.65 22.87
C CYS A 104 2.75 -12.08 23.30
N SER A 105 1.74 -12.80 23.80
CA SER A 105 1.71 -14.26 24.00
C SER A 105 1.59 -15.09 22.71
N CYS A 106 1.74 -14.45 21.54
CA CYS A 106 1.54 -15.03 20.22
C CYS A 106 2.68 -16.02 19.87
N ARG A 107 2.35 -17.30 19.61
CA ARG A 107 3.36 -18.36 19.32
C ARG A 107 4.15 -18.20 18.01
N LYS A 108 3.71 -17.32 17.09
CA LYS A 108 4.39 -17.08 15.80
C LYS A 108 5.33 -15.88 15.90
N MET A 109 6.50 -16.10 16.50
CA MET A 109 7.61 -15.15 16.42
C MET A 109 8.50 -15.53 15.24
N ILE A 110 8.44 -14.75 14.16
CA ILE A 110 9.50 -14.68 13.14
C ILE A 110 10.16 -13.32 13.35
N ALA A 111 11.45 -13.19 13.03
CA ALA A 111 12.22 -11.95 13.13
C ALA A 111 11.38 -10.73 12.70
N GLY A 112 11.06 -9.84 13.65
CA GLY A 112 10.16 -8.70 13.44
C GLY A 112 8.85 -8.71 14.25
N GLY A 113 8.60 -9.72 15.08
CA GLY A 113 7.48 -9.73 16.03
C GLY A 113 6.12 -10.10 15.41
N CYS A 114 5.07 -10.09 16.22
CA CYS A 114 3.74 -10.49 15.78
C CYS A 114 3.07 -9.37 14.96
N ARG A 115 2.82 -9.62 13.67
CA ARG A 115 2.19 -8.64 12.75
C ARG A 115 0.82 -8.18 13.22
N SER A 116 -0.04 -9.10 13.66
CA SER A 116 -1.39 -8.74 14.10
C SER A 116 -1.35 -7.86 15.35
N CYS A 117 -0.48 -8.15 16.31
CA CYS A 117 -0.36 -7.32 17.50
C CYS A 117 0.27 -5.97 17.21
N ARG A 118 1.30 -5.91 16.35
CA ARG A 118 1.85 -4.64 15.88
C ARG A 118 0.78 -3.76 15.23
N GLN A 119 -0.11 -4.32 14.41
CA GLN A 119 -1.22 -3.55 13.83
C GLN A 119 -2.24 -3.08 14.87
N LYS A 120 -2.55 -3.90 15.90
CA LYS A 120 -3.44 -3.51 17.00
C LYS A 120 -2.85 -2.35 17.81
N GLU A 121 -1.59 -2.45 18.21
CA GLU A 121 -0.91 -1.39 18.95
C GLU A 121 -0.88 -0.06 18.16
N ILE A 122 -0.58 -0.10 16.86
CA ILE A 122 -0.61 1.11 16.02
C ILE A 122 -2.03 1.68 15.95
N ARG A 123 -3.05 0.83 15.80
CA ARG A 123 -4.45 1.25 15.79
C ARG A 123 -4.83 1.90 17.12
N ASP A 124 -4.42 1.32 18.23
CA ASP A 124 -4.74 1.82 19.57
C ASP A 124 -4.02 3.17 19.83
N HIS A 125 -2.74 3.30 19.46
CA HIS A 125 -2.03 4.59 19.49
C HIS A 125 -2.69 5.68 18.64
N LEU A 126 -3.13 5.34 17.43
CA LEU A 126 -3.84 6.28 16.56
C LEU A 126 -5.19 6.69 17.17
N GLN A 127 -5.89 5.76 17.83
CA GLN A 127 -7.13 6.05 18.55
C GLN A 127 -6.90 6.97 19.75
N THR A 128 -5.84 6.74 20.54
CA THR A 128 -5.45 7.64 21.64
C THR A 128 -5.07 9.03 21.14
N ALA A 129 -4.48 9.13 19.94
CA ALA A 129 -4.20 10.40 19.28
C ALA A 129 -5.45 11.09 18.67
N GLY A 130 -6.65 10.50 18.83
CA GLY A 130 -7.92 11.06 18.40
C GLY A 130 -8.35 10.71 16.98
N PHE A 131 -7.70 9.76 16.31
CA PHE A 131 -8.12 9.27 14.99
C PHE A 131 -9.05 8.06 15.12
N ASN A 132 -10.17 8.06 14.38
CA ASN A 132 -10.99 6.87 14.25
C ASN A 132 -10.31 5.85 13.31
N CYS A 133 -9.34 5.12 13.85
CA CYS A 133 -8.57 4.10 13.14
C CYS A 133 -9.17 2.71 13.34
N VAL A 134 -9.25 1.94 12.26
CA VAL A 134 -9.72 0.54 12.26
C VAL A 134 -8.73 -0.35 11.52
N ILE A 135 -8.73 -1.65 11.85
CA ILE A 135 -8.02 -2.67 11.08
C ILE A 135 -9.00 -3.22 10.05
N CYS A 136 -8.64 -3.12 8.78
CA CYS A 136 -9.44 -3.60 7.66
C CYS A 136 -8.82 -4.88 7.10
N LYS A 137 -9.67 -5.88 6.85
CA LYS A 137 -9.29 -7.09 6.15
C LYS A 137 -10.03 -7.19 4.82
N SER A 138 -9.33 -6.96 3.71
CA SER A 138 -9.85 -7.23 2.37
C SER A 138 -9.74 -8.72 2.05
N LYS A 139 -10.77 -9.29 1.43
CA LYS A 139 -10.78 -10.66 0.91
C LYS A 139 -11.42 -10.67 -0.47
N TRP A 140 -10.79 -11.33 -1.43
CA TRP A 140 -11.34 -11.50 -2.78
C TRP A 140 -11.27 -12.94 -3.23
N ARG A 141 -12.24 -13.33 -4.05
CA ARG A 141 -12.30 -14.66 -4.66
C ARG A 141 -11.37 -14.72 -5.87
N SER A 142 -10.96 -15.94 -6.22
CA SER A 142 -10.23 -16.18 -7.46
C SER A 142 -11.11 -15.88 -8.67
N SER A 143 -10.48 -15.36 -9.72
CA SER A 143 -11.05 -15.21 -11.06
C SER A 143 -10.08 -15.80 -12.09
N LEU A 144 -10.43 -15.70 -13.38
CA LEU A 144 -9.54 -16.14 -14.47
C LEU A 144 -8.21 -15.38 -14.49
N GLU A 145 -8.18 -14.13 -14.02
CA GLU A 145 -7.01 -13.27 -14.11
C GLU A 145 -6.14 -13.25 -12.85
N ILE A 146 -6.76 -13.45 -11.67
CA ILE A 146 -6.12 -13.30 -10.38
C ILE A 146 -6.53 -14.41 -9.40
N PRO A 147 -5.60 -14.94 -8.59
CA PRO A 147 -5.94 -15.90 -7.55
C PRO A 147 -6.69 -15.23 -6.39
N ALA A 148 -7.37 -16.06 -5.58
CA ALA A 148 -7.97 -15.62 -4.33
C ALA A 148 -6.89 -15.11 -3.38
N GLY A 149 -7.25 -14.18 -2.50
CA GLY A 149 -6.32 -13.64 -1.53
C GLY A 149 -7.00 -12.83 -0.45
N GLU A 150 -6.18 -12.46 0.53
CA GLU A 150 -6.57 -11.55 1.60
C GLU A 150 -5.44 -10.58 1.90
N HIS A 151 -5.81 -9.41 2.40
CA HIS A 151 -4.87 -8.37 2.78
C HIS A 151 -5.37 -7.64 4.02
N ILE A 152 -4.46 -7.27 4.92
CA ILE A 152 -4.78 -6.55 6.15
C ILE A 152 -4.04 -5.22 6.13
N TYR A 153 -4.79 -4.14 6.30
CA TYR A 153 -4.29 -2.77 6.33
C TYR A 153 -5.03 -1.96 7.41
N LEU A 154 -4.57 -0.75 7.65
CA LEU A 154 -5.19 0.18 8.60
C LEU A 154 -5.96 1.25 7.83
N GLU A 155 -7.10 1.69 8.35
CA GLU A 155 -7.93 2.73 7.74
C GLU A 155 -8.34 3.74 8.80
N VAL A 156 -8.22 5.03 8.49
CA VAL A 156 -8.75 6.12 9.31
C VAL A 156 -9.97 6.70 8.62
N GLN A 157 -11.09 6.71 9.35
CA GLN A 157 -12.35 7.24 8.89
C GLN A 157 -12.58 8.62 9.48
N ASN A 158 -12.98 9.59 8.65
CA ASN A 158 -13.35 10.92 9.13
C ASN A 158 -14.88 11.13 8.97
N PRO A 159 -15.68 10.94 10.05
CA PRO A 159 -17.13 11.09 9.99
C PRO A 159 -17.58 12.55 9.93
N SER A 160 -16.69 13.53 10.14
CA SER A 160 -17.05 14.94 10.31
C SER A 160 -17.29 15.71 8.99
N LYS A 161 -17.25 15.05 7.83
CA LYS A 161 -17.51 15.67 6.52
C LYS A 161 -18.71 15.01 5.85
N LYS A 162 -19.47 15.77 5.04
CA LYS A 162 -20.58 15.28 4.21
C LYS A 162 -20.18 14.11 3.29
N GLU A 163 -18.89 13.97 3.02
CA GLU A 163 -18.28 12.85 2.33
C GLU A 163 -17.38 12.07 3.31
N GLU A 164 -17.60 10.76 3.43
CA GLU A 164 -16.82 9.86 4.28
C GLU A 164 -15.39 9.74 3.73
N VAL A 165 -14.49 10.61 4.16
CA VAL A 165 -13.09 10.56 3.71
C VAL A 165 -12.38 9.40 4.40
N LYS A 166 -11.96 8.42 3.59
CA LYS A 166 -11.18 7.25 4.04
C LYS A 166 -9.70 7.45 3.70
N VAL A 167 -8.85 7.30 4.72
CA VAL A 167 -7.39 7.36 4.57
C VAL A 167 -6.83 5.98 4.88
N ILE A 168 -6.15 5.38 3.90
CA ILE A 168 -5.50 4.08 4.00
C ILE A 168 -4.10 4.26 4.59
N ILE A 169 -3.72 3.36 5.48
CA ILE A 169 -2.38 3.22 6.04
C ILE A 169 -1.86 1.82 5.71
N GLU A 170 -0.81 1.75 4.89
CA GLU A 170 -0.07 0.53 4.58
C GLU A 170 1.34 0.65 5.16
N LEU A 171 1.72 -0.29 6.03
CA LEU A 171 2.95 -0.20 6.81
C LEU A 171 4.19 -0.66 6.04
N ASN A 172 4.01 -1.53 5.04
CA ASN A 172 5.09 -2.12 4.23
C ASN A 172 4.86 -1.86 2.73
N PHE A 173 4.45 -0.65 2.37
CA PHE A 173 3.98 -0.32 1.02
C PHE A 173 5.05 -0.55 -0.03
N ARG A 174 6.30 -0.19 0.25
CA ARG A 174 7.43 -0.41 -0.68
C ARG A 174 7.63 -1.89 -0.99
N ALA A 175 7.58 -2.76 0.04
CA ALA A 175 7.80 -4.20 -0.11
C ALA A 175 6.77 -4.87 -1.03
N GLU A 176 5.53 -4.35 -1.07
CA GLU A 176 4.47 -4.84 -1.95
C GLU A 176 4.79 -4.72 -3.45
N PHE A 177 5.67 -3.79 -3.82
CA PHE A 177 6.10 -3.56 -5.19
C PHE A 177 7.55 -3.99 -5.45
N GLN A 178 8.32 -4.38 -4.45
CA GLN A 178 9.69 -4.82 -4.67
C GLN A 178 9.76 -6.14 -5.47
N ILE A 179 10.64 -6.20 -6.48
CA ILE A 179 10.87 -7.37 -7.32
C ILE A 179 12.36 -7.73 -7.23
N SER A 180 12.70 -9.00 -7.03
CA SER A 180 14.10 -9.41 -6.83
C SER A 180 14.98 -9.29 -8.09
N ARG A 181 14.43 -9.57 -9.28
CA ARG A 181 15.14 -9.52 -10.58
C ARG A 181 14.66 -8.37 -11.47
N SER A 182 14.48 -7.19 -10.87
CA SER A 182 14.01 -5.97 -11.55
C SER A 182 15.10 -5.28 -12.38
N SER A 183 14.70 -4.40 -13.30
CA SER A 183 15.59 -3.45 -13.98
C SER A 183 16.09 -2.37 -13.02
N GLU A 184 17.15 -1.65 -13.41
CA GLU A 184 17.73 -0.61 -12.56
C GLU A 184 16.79 0.59 -12.41
N GLU A 185 16.12 0.96 -13.50
CA GLU A 185 15.11 2.01 -13.59
C GLU A 185 13.93 1.71 -12.67
N TYR A 186 13.45 0.46 -12.67
CA TYR A 186 12.41 0.03 -11.74
C TYR A 186 12.88 0.13 -10.29
N ASN A 187 14.10 -0.30 -9.99
CA ASN A 187 14.65 -0.17 -8.63
C ASN A 187 14.80 1.29 -8.20
N ARG A 188 15.18 2.20 -9.10
CA ARG A 188 15.21 3.64 -8.83
C ARG A 188 13.83 4.16 -8.48
N LEU A 189 12.80 3.73 -9.20
CA LEU A 189 11.41 4.09 -8.93
C LEU A 189 10.95 3.57 -7.55
N ILE A 190 11.21 2.30 -7.22
CA ILE A 190 10.82 1.70 -5.93
C ILE A 190 11.54 2.34 -4.74
N LYS A 191 12.82 2.72 -4.89
CA LYS A 191 13.57 3.42 -3.83
C LYS A 191 12.95 4.75 -3.42
N ARG A 192 12.15 5.38 -4.28
CA ARG A 192 11.43 6.63 -4.00
C ARG A 192 10.11 6.44 -3.26
N LEU A 193 9.58 5.21 -3.22
CA LEU A 193 8.35 4.93 -2.49
C LEU A 193 8.56 5.07 -0.99
N PRO A 194 7.59 5.62 -0.23
CA PRO A 194 7.65 5.56 1.22
C PRO A 194 7.47 4.11 1.69
N GLU A 195 8.14 3.77 2.80
CA GLU A 195 7.91 2.47 3.44
C GLU A 195 6.47 2.39 3.97
N ILE A 196 6.04 3.47 4.63
CA ILE A 196 4.68 3.63 5.16
C ILE A 196 3.90 4.54 4.22
N PHE A 197 2.91 3.98 3.54
CA PHE A 197 1.96 4.78 2.79
C PHE A 197 0.82 5.21 3.72
N VAL A 198 0.51 6.51 3.69
CA VAL A 198 -0.68 7.08 4.30
C VAL A 198 -1.32 7.95 3.26
N GLY A 199 -2.55 7.66 2.83
CA GLY A 199 -3.24 8.44 1.82
C GLY A 199 -4.66 8.02 1.48
N LYS A 200 -5.39 8.91 0.83
CA LYS A 200 -6.72 8.62 0.29
C LYS A 200 -6.71 7.53 -0.77
N ILE A 201 -7.88 6.92 -0.96
CA ILE A 201 -8.10 5.81 -1.89
C ILE A 201 -7.78 6.21 -3.34
N GLU A 202 -8.12 7.43 -3.75
CA GLU A 202 -7.88 7.95 -5.11
C GLU A 202 -6.38 8.03 -5.40
N ARG A 203 -5.59 8.52 -4.43
CA ARG A 203 -4.13 8.56 -4.56
C ARG A 203 -3.55 7.16 -4.65
N LEU A 204 -4.03 6.25 -3.80
CA LEU A 204 -3.58 4.86 -3.82
C LEU A 204 -3.87 4.18 -5.17
N ARG A 205 -5.05 4.40 -5.75
CA ARG A 205 -5.41 3.93 -7.11
C ARG A 205 -4.40 4.39 -8.15
N SER A 206 -4.06 5.69 -8.16
CA SER A 206 -3.07 6.26 -9.09
C SER A 206 -1.69 5.63 -8.91
N LEU A 207 -1.21 5.50 -7.66
CA LEU A 207 0.07 4.85 -7.38
C LEU A 207 0.10 3.40 -7.84
N ILE A 208 -0.95 2.62 -7.59
CA ILE A 208 -1.04 1.22 -8.05
C ILE A 208 -0.98 1.17 -9.59
N LYS A 209 -1.62 2.09 -10.29
CA LYS A 209 -1.59 2.15 -11.76
C LYS A 209 -0.17 2.41 -12.27
N ILE A 210 0.51 3.42 -11.75
CA ILE A 210 1.90 3.78 -12.11
C ILE A 210 2.82 2.59 -11.85
N LEU A 211 2.81 2.05 -10.64
CA LEU A 211 3.72 0.99 -10.22
C LEU A 211 3.47 -0.33 -10.95
N CYS A 212 2.23 -0.71 -11.22
CA CYS A 212 1.93 -1.91 -12.01
C CYS A 212 2.35 -1.74 -13.47
N SER A 213 2.23 -0.53 -14.05
CA SER A 213 2.67 -0.25 -15.41
C SER A 213 4.20 -0.33 -15.53
N ALA A 214 4.91 0.28 -14.58
CA ALA A 214 6.36 0.16 -14.45
C ALA A 214 6.80 -1.29 -14.25
N SER A 215 6.09 -2.06 -13.42
CA SER A 215 6.37 -3.48 -13.19
C SER A 215 6.20 -4.30 -14.47
N LYS A 216 5.14 -4.03 -15.24
CA LYS A 216 4.88 -4.70 -16.53
C LYS A 216 5.99 -4.41 -17.53
N LYS A 217 6.45 -3.16 -17.64
CA LYS A 217 7.57 -2.80 -18.53
C LYS A 217 8.87 -3.47 -18.10
N CYS A 218 9.21 -3.41 -16.81
CA CYS A 218 10.37 -4.10 -16.25
C CYS A 218 10.36 -5.61 -16.56
N MET A 219 9.22 -6.27 -16.41
CA MET A 219 9.09 -7.70 -16.72
C MET A 219 9.28 -7.99 -18.20
N LYS A 220 8.73 -7.14 -19.09
CA LYS A 220 8.91 -7.25 -20.54
C LYS A 220 10.39 -7.10 -20.93
N GLU A 221 11.07 -6.08 -20.42
CA GLU A 221 12.49 -5.83 -20.69
C GLU A 221 13.39 -6.97 -20.16
N ARG A 222 13.04 -7.54 -19.01
CA ARG A 222 13.73 -8.69 -18.42
C ARG A 222 13.34 -10.04 -19.04
N LYS A 223 12.45 -10.07 -20.03
CA LYS A 223 11.89 -11.30 -20.64
C LYS A 223 11.34 -12.28 -19.59
N MET A 224 10.64 -11.76 -18.58
CA MET A 224 10.05 -12.53 -17.49
C MET A 224 8.52 -12.40 -17.48
N HIS A 225 7.83 -13.47 -17.07
CA HIS A 225 6.39 -13.41 -16.85
C HIS A 225 6.04 -12.73 -15.53
N MET A 226 5.01 -11.88 -15.57
CA MET A 226 4.50 -11.19 -14.39
C MET A 226 3.58 -12.12 -13.59
N ALA A 227 3.94 -12.37 -12.33
CA ALA A 227 3.13 -13.19 -11.45
C ALA A 227 1.73 -12.60 -11.25
N PRO A 228 0.66 -13.42 -11.15
CA PRO A 228 -0.71 -12.95 -11.03
C PRO A 228 -0.95 -11.96 -9.87
N TRP A 229 -0.27 -12.15 -8.73
CA TRP A 229 -0.39 -11.28 -7.55
C TRP A 229 0.29 -9.91 -7.69
N ARG A 230 1.04 -9.68 -8.76
CA ARG A 230 1.62 -8.36 -9.06
C ARG A 230 0.79 -7.58 -10.07
N LYS A 231 -0.16 -8.24 -10.74
CA LYS A 231 -1.03 -7.61 -11.73
C LYS A 231 -1.89 -6.52 -11.09
N HIS A 232 -2.25 -5.53 -11.90
CA HIS A 232 -3.01 -4.36 -11.46
C HIS A 232 -4.30 -4.72 -10.71
N LYS A 233 -5.11 -5.64 -11.24
CA LYS A 233 -6.37 -6.06 -10.59
C LYS A 233 -6.15 -6.70 -9.22
N TYR A 234 -5.10 -7.50 -9.05
CA TYR A 234 -4.78 -8.11 -7.75
C TYR A 234 -4.36 -7.02 -6.76
N MET A 235 -3.47 -6.12 -7.16
CA MET A 235 -3.01 -5.02 -6.31
C MET A 235 -4.17 -4.10 -5.92
N GLN A 236 -5.09 -3.79 -6.83
CA GLN A 236 -6.32 -3.06 -6.50
C GLN A 236 -7.17 -3.81 -5.46
N ALA A 237 -7.37 -5.13 -5.61
CA ALA A 237 -8.19 -5.91 -4.68
C ALA A 237 -7.67 -5.88 -3.23
N LYS A 238 -6.35 -5.71 -3.02
CA LYS A 238 -5.75 -5.65 -1.67
C LYS A 238 -6.34 -4.52 -0.81
N TRP A 239 -6.59 -3.35 -1.38
CA TRP A 239 -7.01 -2.16 -0.62
C TRP A 239 -8.37 -1.58 -1.05
N LEU A 240 -8.84 -1.91 -2.25
CA LEU A 240 -10.08 -1.34 -2.83
C LEU A 240 -11.27 -2.30 -2.78
N GLY A 241 -11.04 -3.55 -2.34
CA GLY A 241 -12.11 -4.50 -2.08
C GLY A 241 -12.95 -4.09 -0.88
N THR A 242 -14.17 -4.64 -0.76
CA THR A 242 -15.02 -4.39 0.39
C THR A 242 -14.38 -5.00 1.64
N PRO A 243 -13.94 -4.20 2.62
CA PRO A 243 -13.26 -4.73 3.79
C PRO A 243 -14.25 -5.42 4.72
N GLN A 244 -13.84 -6.55 5.29
CA GLN A 244 -14.40 -7.03 6.54
C GLN A 244 -13.76 -6.19 7.64
N VAL A 245 -14.52 -5.26 8.21
CA VAL A 245 -14.08 -4.49 9.37
C VAL A 245 -14.33 -5.35 10.60
N GLU A 246 -13.29 -5.58 11.41
CA GLU A 246 -13.51 -6.06 12.78
C GLU A 246 -14.17 -4.92 13.55
N ALA A 247 -15.51 -4.93 13.62
CA ALA A 247 -16.26 -3.93 14.35
C ALA A 247 -15.79 -3.93 15.82
N ALA A 248 -15.43 -2.75 16.34
CA ALA A 248 -15.35 -2.54 17.78
C ALA A 248 -16.69 -2.96 18.37
N ALA A 249 -16.66 -3.76 19.44
CA ALA A 249 -17.86 -4.28 20.09
C ALA A 249 -18.81 -3.11 20.46
N ALA A 250 -19.85 -2.91 19.67
CA ALA A 250 -20.98 -2.07 20.05
C ALA A 250 -21.72 -2.79 21.19
N PRO A 251 -22.30 -2.05 22.16
CA PRO A 251 -23.06 -2.66 23.24
C PRO A 251 -24.27 -3.39 22.64
N ALA A 252 -24.47 -4.64 23.08
CA ALA A 252 -25.56 -5.48 22.61
C ALA A 252 -26.92 -4.85 22.98
N THR A 253 -27.60 -4.24 22.02
CA THR A 253 -29.03 -3.99 22.14
C THR A 253 -29.75 -5.28 21.82
N LEU A 254 -30.30 -5.92 22.85
CA LEU A 254 -31.16 -7.09 22.72
C LEU A 254 -32.47 -6.70 22.03
N THR A 255 -32.69 -7.20 20.82
CA THR A 255 -34.04 -7.31 20.25
C THR A 255 -34.31 -8.76 19.88
N LEU A 256 -35.23 -9.37 20.62
CA LEU A 256 -35.91 -10.62 20.28
C LEU A 256 -36.85 -10.36 19.08
N ASP A 257 -36.77 -11.18 18.02
CA ASP A 257 -37.84 -12.08 17.58
C ASP A 257 -37.44 -12.92 16.34
N PRO A 258 -38.17 -14.00 15.96
CA PRO A 258 -37.59 -15.23 15.45
C PRO A 258 -38.04 -15.55 14.02
N GLY A 259 -37.41 -16.56 13.40
CA GLY A 259 -38.05 -17.33 12.32
C GLY A 259 -37.58 -17.02 10.90
N LEU A 260 -36.47 -17.66 10.51
CA LEU A 260 -36.32 -18.54 9.34
C LEU A 260 -34.83 -18.76 9.09
N GLN A 261 -34.22 -19.62 9.92
CA GLN A 261 -32.86 -20.08 9.68
C GLN A 261 -32.88 -21.05 8.49
N ARG A 262 -32.41 -20.58 7.33
CA ARG A 262 -31.95 -21.47 6.27
C ARG A 262 -30.71 -22.19 6.79
N LEU A 263 -30.91 -23.43 7.26
CA LEU A 263 -29.86 -24.33 7.71
C LEU A 263 -28.80 -24.47 6.62
N ARG A 264 -27.61 -23.87 6.83
CA ARG A 264 -26.46 -24.10 5.97
C ARG A 264 -25.99 -25.53 6.20
N LYS A 265 -26.08 -26.37 5.16
CA LYS A 265 -25.47 -27.70 5.14
C LYS A 265 -23.98 -27.59 5.48
N PRO A 266 -23.46 -28.39 6.43
CA PRO A 266 -22.02 -28.52 6.62
C PRO A 266 -21.43 -29.25 5.40
N SER A 267 -20.57 -28.54 4.68
CA SER A 267 -19.69 -29.13 3.66
C SER A 267 -18.53 -29.80 4.41
N ALA A 268 -18.63 -31.11 4.65
CA ALA A 268 -17.49 -31.90 5.10
C ALA A 268 -16.46 -31.96 3.97
N SER A 269 -15.26 -31.46 4.24
CA SER A 269 -14.09 -31.62 3.37
C SER A 269 -13.69 -33.10 3.40
N MET A 270 -13.64 -33.75 2.24
CA MET A 270 -13.22 -35.16 2.10
C MET A 270 -11.70 -35.38 2.18
N LEU A 271 -10.94 -34.44 2.77
CA LEU A 271 -9.47 -34.50 2.83
C LEU A 271 -8.90 -34.43 4.26
N THR A 272 -9.65 -34.91 5.25
CA THR A 272 -9.08 -35.24 6.57
C THR A 272 -9.37 -36.70 6.88
N PHE A 273 -8.39 -37.55 6.58
CA PHE A 273 -8.34 -38.92 7.04
C PHE A 273 -7.95 -38.87 8.53
N ASP A 274 -8.95 -38.77 9.42
CA ASP A 274 -8.72 -38.86 10.87
C ASP A 274 -8.42 -40.32 11.22
N LEU A 275 -7.13 -40.64 11.32
CA LEU A 275 -6.63 -41.95 11.72
C LEU A 275 -6.30 -41.96 13.22
N PHE A 276 -7.27 -41.69 14.09
CA PHE A 276 -7.13 -41.98 15.53
C PHE A 276 -8.52 -42.13 16.15
N GLU A 277 -9.07 -43.35 16.09
CA GLU A 277 -10.04 -43.90 17.05
C GLU A 277 -10.49 -45.31 16.62
N ASN A 278 -9.62 -46.32 16.78
CA ASN A 278 -10.01 -47.70 17.15
C ASN A 278 -8.80 -48.65 17.10
N ILE A 279 -8.01 -48.70 18.17
CA ILE A 279 -7.28 -49.93 18.51
C ILE A 279 -7.35 -50.10 20.03
N ALA A 280 -8.50 -50.55 20.51
CA ALA A 280 -8.60 -51.25 21.77
C ALA A 280 -9.01 -52.69 21.45
N GLY A 281 -8.11 -53.64 21.72
CA GLY A 281 -8.44 -55.07 21.76
C GLY A 281 -7.88 -55.90 20.62
N LEU A 282 -6.55 -56.11 20.60
CA LEU A 282 -6.00 -57.36 20.07
C LEU A 282 -5.04 -57.94 21.11
N HIS A 283 -5.50 -59.01 21.76
CA HIS A 283 -4.70 -59.87 22.62
C HIS A 283 -3.69 -60.64 21.76
N SER A 284 -2.39 -60.40 21.98
CA SER A 284 -1.33 -61.17 21.34
C SER A 284 -0.99 -62.39 22.20
N ASN A 285 -1.40 -63.59 21.77
CA ASN A 285 -0.88 -64.84 22.32
C ASN A 285 0.52 -65.09 21.75
N ALA A 286 1.54 -65.04 22.61
CA ALA A 286 2.92 -65.34 22.27
C ALA A 286 3.11 -66.86 22.10
N ILE A 287 3.55 -67.30 20.93
CA ILE A 287 4.04 -68.66 20.68
C ILE A 287 5.54 -68.67 20.97
N LYS A 288 5.97 -69.56 21.87
CA LYS A 288 7.37 -69.80 22.22
C LYS A 288 7.90 -70.91 21.31
N VAL A 289 8.96 -70.62 20.54
CA VAL A 289 9.70 -71.64 19.78
C VAL A 289 10.94 -72.02 20.59
N ILE A 290 11.11 -73.33 20.81
CA ILE A 290 12.29 -73.99 21.37
C ILE A 290 13.22 -74.35 20.23
#